data_AF-A0A8S9WIJ0-F1
#
_entry.id   AF-A0A8S9WIJ0-F1
#
_cell.length_a   1.000
_cell.length_b   1.000
_cell.length_c   1.000
_cell.angle_alpha   90.00
_cell.angle_beta   90.00
_cell.angle_gamma   90.00
#
_symmetry.space_group_name_H-M   'P 1'
#
loop_
_entity.id
_entity.type
_entity.pdbx_description
1 polymer ?
#
loop_
_entity_poly.entity_id
_entity_poly.type
_entity_poly.pdbx_seq_one_letter_code
_entity_poly.pdbx_strand_id
1 'polypeptide(L)'
;MCKAFGNAKLLCKKKQYVYGGKAMSLNPELMPQNSPDLWGGPWYIFPLMIFIFLCLFFILAFAERRLFDRILYKLRNAGTRIDLNNLRALNWYPRKSNAVESYKWMANNTEGDATVLAWWDYADSIRTLSHRNVVITGASRNIKDTIESIHKHSWSWIKYALWYPFESEKKVRDVAKFFVAENEQEAMELVRECDANYVFVQYPVDVYKFKAMVLAAGKNPDDYYIANKVSPQEIEDRTIMKNDTVGIKMMYGDIVDGFEKVFDNNIAKIYKLKS
;
A
#
# COMPACT_ATOMS: atom_id res chain seq x y z
N MET A 1 -50.38 5.60 30.80
CA MET A 1 -50.77 4.16 30.79
C MET A 1 -49.53 3.34 30.45
N CYS A 2 -49.21 2.39 31.32
CA CYS A 2 -48.00 1.57 31.33
C CYS A 2 -47.83 0.70 30.07
N LYS A 3 -46.57 0.41 29.69
CA LYS A 3 -46.02 -0.95 29.81
C LYS A 3 -44.52 -1.02 29.54
N ALA A 4 -43.90 -1.88 30.33
CA ALA A 4 -42.50 -2.09 30.53
C ALA A 4 -41.91 -3.16 29.59
N PHE A 5 -40.63 -3.00 29.26
CA PHE A 5 -39.66 -4.05 28.95
C PHE A 5 -38.37 -3.60 29.66
N GLY A 6 -37.65 -4.36 30.47
CA GLY A 6 -37.55 -5.79 30.64
C GLY A 6 -36.09 -6.06 30.99
N ASN A 7 -35.77 -5.99 32.29
CA ASN A 7 -34.42 -6.11 32.84
C ASN A 7 -33.79 -7.47 32.51
N ALA A 8 -32.70 -7.47 31.73
CA ALA A 8 -31.85 -8.63 31.54
C ALA A 8 -30.81 -8.71 32.68
N LYS A 9 -31.07 -9.60 33.64
CA LYS A 9 -30.23 -9.91 34.80
C LYS A 9 -29.11 -10.86 34.35
N LEU A 10 -27.89 -10.36 34.16
CA LEU A 10 -26.71 -11.19 33.88
C LEU A 10 -26.37 -12.03 35.12
N LEU A 11 -26.64 -13.33 35.03
CA LEU A 11 -26.24 -14.36 36.00
C LEU A 11 -24.75 -14.67 35.84
N CYS A 12 -23.92 -14.04 36.68
CA CYS A 12 -22.52 -14.39 36.84
C CYS A 12 -22.39 -15.70 37.65
N LYS A 13 -22.42 -16.86 36.97
CA LYS A 13 -22.09 -18.16 37.55
C LYS A 13 -20.57 -18.27 37.77
N LYS A 14 -20.12 -17.96 38.99
CA LYS A 14 -18.78 -18.33 39.48
C LYS A 14 -18.71 -19.85 39.61
N LYS A 15 -18.02 -20.53 38.68
CA LYS A 15 -17.59 -21.92 38.88
C LYS A 15 -16.39 -21.91 39.84
N GLN A 16 -16.62 -22.27 41.10
CA GLN A 16 -15.55 -22.67 42.01
C GLN A 16 -15.09 -24.08 41.61
N TYR A 17 -13.89 -24.19 41.05
CA TYR A 17 -13.21 -25.47 40.91
C TYR A 17 -12.56 -25.79 42.26
N VAL A 18 -13.14 -26.74 42.98
CA VAL A 18 -12.52 -27.36 44.15
C VAL A 18 -11.47 -28.35 43.64
N TYR A 19 -10.21 -27.93 43.60
CA TYR A 19 -9.09 -28.84 43.42
C TYR A 19 -8.83 -29.55 44.76
N GLY A 20 -9.41 -30.74 44.92
CA GLY A 20 -9.02 -31.70 45.95
C GLY A 20 -7.67 -32.33 45.61
N GLY A 21 -6.58 -31.59 45.83
CA GLY A 21 -5.23 -32.12 45.76
C GLY A 21 -4.89 -32.86 47.07
N LYS A 22 -5.00 -34.19 47.06
CA LYS A 22 -4.32 -35.04 48.06
C LYS A 22 -2.83 -34.68 48.02
N ALA A 23 -2.28 -34.23 49.15
CA ALA A 23 -0.85 -34.15 49.35
C ALA A 23 -0.27 -35.57 49.23
N MET A 24 0.32 -35.88 48.08
CA MET A 24 1.22 -37.02 47.94
C MET A 24 2.51 -36.61 48.64
N SER A 25 2.72 -37.12 49.86
CA SER A 25 4.03 -37.08 50.50
C SER A 25 4.95 -37.96 49.66
N LEU A 26 5.78 -37.32 48.83
CA LEU A 26 6.86 -37.98 48.12
C LEU A 26 7.86 -38.47 49.17
N ASN A 27 8.01 -39.79 49.21
CA ASN A 27 9.00 -40.49 50.02
C ASN A 27 10.40 -40.00 49.60
N PRO A 28 11.24 -39.46 50.51
CA PRO A 28 12.53 -38.85 50.15
C PRO A 28 13.63 -39.86 49.76
N GLU A 29 13.33 -41.16 49.65
CA GLU A 29 14.35 -42.22 49.49
C GLU A 29 14.53 -42.77 48.06
N LEU A 30 13.98 -42.13 47.02
CA LEU A 30 14.17 -42.55 45.62
C LEU A 30 14.79 -41.46 44.74
N MET A 31 15.73 -40.68 45.28
CA MET A 31 16.68 -39.95 44.44
C MET A 31 17.86 -40.88 44.13
N PRO A 32 18.11 -41.24 42.86
CA PRO A 32 19.35 -41.91 42.50
C PRO A 32 20.50 -40.96 42.84
N GLN A 33 21.23 -41.30 43.91
CA GLN A 33 22.55 -40.74 44.14
C GLN A 33 23.44 -41.09 42.95
N ASN A 34 24.10 -40.07 42.42
CA ASN A 34 25.20 -40.16 41.47
C ASN A 34 24.81 -40.58 40.03
N SER A 35 24.36 -39.60 39.24
CA SER A 35 24.84 -39.49 37.86
C SER A 35 25.90 -38.38 37.78
N PRO A 36 27.18 -38.68 38.00
CA PRO A 36 28.23 -37.80 37.55
C PRO A 36 28.24 -37.84 36.00
N ASP A 37 28.51 -36.69 35.39
CA ASP A 37 29.04 -36.60 34.01
C ASP A 37 28.09 -36.53 32.81
N LEU A 38 26.84 -36.07 32.95
CA LEU A 38 26.09 -35.57 31.76
C LEU A 38 26.45 -34.12 31.39
N TRP A 39 27.21 -33.43 32.24
CA TRP A 39 27.69 -32.07 32.03
C TRP A 39 29.18 -31.93 32.40
N GLY A 40 30.01 -32.95 32.12
CA GLY A 40 31.46 -32.95 32.38
C GLY A 40 32.27 -31.90 31.59
N GLY A 41 31.61 -30.89 31.03
CA GLY A 41 32.21 -29.73 30.42
C GLY A 41 31.97 -28.49 31.30
N PRO A 42 32.86 -27.50 31.26
CA PRO A 42 32.69 -26.30 32.06
C PRO A 42 31.36 -25.60 31.75
N TRP A 43 30.52 -25.45 32.76
CA TRP A 43 29.17 -24.86 32.69
C TRP A 43 29.14 -23.41 32.17
N TYR A 44 30.30 -22.74 32.11
CA TYR A 44 30.45 -21.42 31.49
C TYR A 44 30.53 -21.45 29.96
N ILE A 45 30.71 -22.62 29.32
CA ILE A 45 30.81 -22.73 27.85
C ILE A 45 29.49 -22.34 27.18
N PHE A 46 28.34 -22.72 27.76
CA PHE A 46 27.04 -22.46 27.12
C PHE A 46 26.67 -20.96 27.07
N PRO A 47 26.79 -20.19 28.17
CA PRO A 47 26.63 -18.73 28.12
C PRO A 47 27.67 -18.05 27.22
N LEU A 48 28.92 -18.53 27.22
CA LEU A 48 29.99 -17.99 26.38
C LEU A 48 29.70 -18.20 24.89
N MET A 49 29.17 -19.36 24.51
CA MET A 49 28.75 -19.63 23.12
C MET A 49 27.59 -18.76 22.68
N ILE A 50 26.60 -18.53 23.54
CA ILE A 50 25.50 -17.59 23.26
C ILE A 50 26.04 -16.17 23.10
N PHE A 51 26.96 -15.75 23.98
CA PHE A 51 27.58 -14.43 23.90
C PHE A 51 28.41 -14.24 22.62
N ILE A 52 29.20 -15.25 22.23
CA ILE A 52 29.97 -15.24 20.97
C ILE A 52 29.04 -15.22 19.77
N PHE A 53 27.96 -16.00 19.77
CA PHE A 53 26.96 -15.99 18.70
C PHE A 53 26.28 -14.63 18.55
N LEU A 54 25.89 -13.99 19.67
CA LEU A 54 25.30 -12.65 19.66
C LEU A 54 26.31 -11.59 19.23
N CYS A 55 27.58 -11.68 19.65
CA CYS A 55 28.64 -10.78 19.21
C CYS A 55 28.94 -10.94 17.72
N LEU A 56 29.00 -12.17 17.21
CA LEU A 56 29.15 -12.44 15.77
C LEU A 56 27.94 -11.95 14.99
N PHE A 57 26.73 -12.15 15.49
CA PHE A 57 25.51 -11.61 14.88
C PHE A 57 25.52 -10.07 14.87
N PHE A 58 25.97 -9.43 15.95
CA PHE A 58 26.11 -7.97 16.03
C PHE A 58 27.22 -7.46 15.10
N ILE A 59 28.38 -8.12 15.08
CA ILE A 59 29.50 -7.78 14.20
C ILE A 59 29.09 -8.01 12.74
N LEU A 60 28.38 -9.08 12.39
CA LEU A 60 27.83 -9.27 11.05
C LEU A 60 26.82 -8.16 10.74
N ALA A 61 25.86 -7.89 11.63
CA ALA A 61 24.87 -6.82 11.43
C ALA A 61 25.49 -5.41 11.31
N PHE A 62 26.62 -5.13 11.95
CA PHE A 62 27.29 -3.81 11.94
C PHE A 62 28.45 -3.68 10.95
N ALA A 63 29.26 -4.73 10.79
CA ALA A 63 30.35 -4.79 9.81
C ALA A 63 29.79 -4.96 8.39
N GLU A 64 28.66 -5.64 8.22
CA GLU A 64 27.95 -5.64 6.94
C GLU A 64 27.41 -4.27 6.63
N ARG A 65 27.00 -3.42 7.58
CA ARG A 65 26.46 -2.10 7.20
C ARG A 65 27.46 -1.27 6.39
N ARG A 66 28.74 -1.22 6.78
CA ARG A 66 29.78 -0.49 6.04
C ARG A 66 30.27 -1.22 4.78
N LEU A 67 30.34 -2.55 4.79
CA LEU A 67 30.75 -3.33 3.62
C LEU A 67 29.64 -3.34 2.56
N PHE A 68 28.39 -3.52 2.99
CA PHE A 68 27.17 -3.40 2.20
C PHE A 68 27.01 -1.98 1.68
N ASP A 69 27.27 -0.93 2.47
CA ASP A 69 27.28 0.45 1.96
C ASP A 69 28.32 0.66 0.85
N ARG A 70 29.52 0.07 0.98
CA ARG A 70 30.56 0.11 -0.07
C ARG A 70 30.21 -0.72 -1.31
N ILE A 71 29.61 -1.90 -1.11
CA ILE A 71 29.15 -2.78 -2.20
C ILE A 71 27.97 -2.12 -2.93
N LEU A 72 27.00 -1.55 -2.19
CA LEU A 72 25.87 -0.79 -2.72
C LEU A 72 26.32 0.48 -3.44
N TYR A 73 27.31 1.21 -2.93
CA TYR A 73 27.89 2.35 -3.61
C TYR A 73 28.56 1.93 -4.94
N LYS A 74 29.28 0.81 -4.94
CA LYS A 74 29.86 0.23 -6.16
C LYS A 74 28.79 -0.25 -7.14
N LEU A 75 27.74 -0.93 -6.68
CA LEU A 75 26.62 -1.38 -7.53
C LEU A 75 25.81 -0.20 -8.11
N ARG A 76 25.61 0.86 -7.31
CA ARG A 76 24.96 2.11 -7.74
C ARG A 76 25.79 2.84 -8.81
N ASN A 77 27.11 2.85 -8.69
CA ASN A 77 28.01 3.47 -9.67
C ASN A 77 28.31 2.57 -10.88
N ALA A 78 28.14 1.26 -10.77
CA ALA A 78 28.36 0.30 -11.85
C ALA A 78 27.18 0.21 -12.84
N GLY A 79 26.14 1.06 -12.69
CA GLY A 79 25.04 1.14 -13.65
C GLY A 79 24.13 -0.10 -13.71
N THR A 80 24.33 -1.10 -12.85
CA THR A 80 23.48 -2.28 -12.73
C THR A 80 22.20 -1.93 -11.99
N ARG A 81 21.31 -1.20 -12.67
CA ARG A 81 19.88 -1.26 -12.38
C ARG A 81 19.45 -2.70 -12.62
N ILE A 82 19.38 -3.50 -11.56
CA ILE A 82 18.57 -4.72 -11.58
C ILE A 82 17.18 -4.25 -12.01
N ASP A 83 16.74 -4.69 -13.18
CA ASP A 83 15.49 -4.27 -13.81
C ASP A 83 14.30 -4.89 -13.08
N LEU A 84 14.09 -4.40 -11.85
CA LEU A 84 12.96 -4.72 -10.99
C LEU A 84 11.64 -4.20 -11.59
N ASN A 85 11.69 -3.29 -12.57
CA ASN A 85 10.51 -2.80 -13.27
C ASN A 85 9.93 -3.90 -14.17
N ASN A 86 10.77 -4.64 -14.89
CA ASN A 86 10.34 -5.81 -15.68
C ASN A 86 9.78 -6.95 -14.80
N LEU A 87 10.30 -7.16 -13.59
CA LEU A 87 9.77 -8.15 -12.65
C LEU A 87 8.47 -7.70 -11.93
N ARG A 88 8.24 -6.38 -11.82
CA ARG A 88 7.00 -5.81 -11.23
C ARG A 88 5.86 -5.73 -12.24
N ALA A 89 6.16 -5.32 -13.47
CA ALA A 89 5.20 -5.24 -14.56
C ALA A 89 4.44 -6.57 -14.73
N LEU A 90 5.12 -7.72 -14.62
CA LEU A 90 4.51 -9.05 -14.79
C LEU A 90 3.57 -9.51 -13.67
N ASN A 91 3.70 -9.01 -12.43
CA ASN A 91 2.90 -9.49 -11.30
C ASN A 91 1.72 -8.58 -10.91
N TRP A 92 1.71 -7.32 -11.36
CA TRP A 92 0.67 -6.34 -11.02
C TRP A 92 -0.37 -6.12 -12.12
N TYR A 93 -0.28 -6.85 -13.25
CA TYR A 93 -1.28 -6.79 -14.31
C TYR A 93 -2.68 -7.04 -13.73
N PRO A 94 -3.62 -6.09 -13.82
CA PRO A 94 -5.01 -6.42 -13.61
C PRO A 94 -5.36 -7.47 -14.67
N ARG A 95 -5.51 -8.72 -14.24
CA ARG A 95 -5.95 -9.87 -15.07
C ARG A 95 -7.32 -9.67 -15.74
N LYS A 96 -7.96 -8.51 -15.55
CA LYS A 96 -9.22 -8.16 -16.22
C LYS A 96 -8.89 -7.62 -17.61
N SER A 97 -9.31 -8.37 -18.63
CA SER A 97 -9.23 -8.02 -20.06
C SER A 97 -9.60 -6.57 -20.36
N ASN A 98 -10.55 -6.02 -19.61
CA ASN A 98 -11.12 -4.70 -19.85
C ASN A 98 -10.15 -3.57 -19.46
N ALA A 99 -9.27 -3.73 -18.47
CA ALA A 99 -8.23 -2.73 -18.21
C ALA A 99 -7.20 -2.71 -19.35
N VAL A 100 -6.86 -3.88 -19.89
CA VAL A 100 -5.91 -4.01 -21.02
C VAL A 100 -6.45 -3.34 -22.29
N GLU A 101 -7.76 -3.44 -22.53
CA GLU A 101 -8.42 -2.75 -23.64
C GLU A 101 -8.18 -1.24 -23.63
N SER A 102 -8.29 -0.60 -22.46
CA SER A 102 -8.09 0.86 -22.35
C SER A 102 -6.68 1.31 -22.73
N TYR A 103 -5.65 0.53 -22.36
CA TYR A 103 -4.28 0.83 -22.74
C TYR A 103 -4.04 0.62 -24.24
N LYS A 104 -4.64 -0.41 -24.83
CA LYS A 104 -4.59 -0.63 -26.30
C LYS A 104 -5.31 0.48 -27.05
N TRP A 105 -6.47 0.91 -26.55
CA TRP A 105 -7.20 2.04 -27.12
C TRP A 105 -6.32 3.29 -27.09
N MET A 106 -5.68 3.58 -25.96
CA MET A 106 -4.78 4.72 -25.80
C MET A 106 -3.60 4.65 -26.79
N ALA A 107 -2.99 3.46 -26.97
CA ALA A 107 -1.91 3.25 -27.93
C ALA A 107 -2.27 3.65 -29.38
N ASN A 108 -3.53 3.42 -29.76
CA ASN A 108 -4.01 3.57 -31.13
C ASN A 108 -4.72 4.90 -31.40
N ASN A 109 -5.19 5.61 -30.37
CA ASN A 109 -6.09 6.76 -30.52
C ASN A 109 -5.57 8.06 -29.89
N THR A 110 -4.32 8.08 -29.40
CA THR A 110 -3.70 9.27 -28.81
C THR A 110 -2.34 9.54 -29.46
N GLU A 111 -1.82 10.76 -29.33
CA GLU A 111 -0.53 11.16 -29.89
C GLU A 111 0.63 10.37 -29.24
N GLY A 112 1.69 10.06 -30.01
CA GLY A 112 2.75 9.15 -29.56
C GLY A 112 3.56 9.67 -28.36
N ASP A 113 3.62 10.99 -28.17
CA ASP A 113 4.26 11.69 -27.08
C ASP A 113 3.29 12.12 -25.97
N ALA A 114 2.00 11.78 -26.09
CA ALA A 114 0.98 12.21 -25.15
C ALA A 114 1.31 11.78 -23.72
N THR A 115 1.05 12.69 -22.78
CA THR A 115 1.27 12.52 -21.35
C THR A 115 -0.06 12.28 -20.64
N VAL A 116 -0.08 11.25 -19.80
CA VAL A 116 -1.26 10.81 -19.06
C VAL A 116 -1.10 11.14 -17.58
N LEU A 117 -2.04 11.90 -17.03
CA LEU A 117 -2.22 12.06 -15.59
C LEU A 117 -2.99 10.84 -15.07
N ALA A 118 -2.35 10.05 -14.22
CA ALA A 118 -2.93 8.86 -13.63
C ALA A 118 -2.35 8.65 -12.23
N TRP A 119 -3.04 7.85 -11.41
CA TRP A 119 -2.43 7.35 -10.18
C TRP A 119 -1.24 6.43 -10.51
N TRP A 120 -0.19 6.47 -9.69
CA TRP A 120 1.10 5.84 -9.98
C TRP A 120 1.02 4.32 -10.18
N ASP A 121 0.00 3.66 -9.61
CA ASP A 121 -0.24 2.22 -9.79
C ASP A 121 -0.42 1.81 -11.26
N TYR A 122 -0.80 2.74 -12.14
CA TYR A 122 -1.04 2.48 -13.56
C TYR A 122 0.15 2.81 -14.46
N ALA A 123 1.20 3.44 -13.91
CA ALA A 123 2.29 4.00 -14.71
C ALA A 123 2.99 2.95 -15.58
N ASP A 124 3.28 1.77 -15.03
CA ASP A 124 3.95 0.70 -15.77
C ASP A 124 3.07 0.20 -16.93
N SER A 125 1.76 0.02 -16.71
CA SER A 125 0.84 -0.42 -17.76
C SER A 125 0.67 0.61 -18.86
N ILE A 126 0.55 1.90 -18.50
CA ILE A 126 0.45 2.98 -19.49
C ILE A 126 1.74 3.02 -20.34
N ARG A 127 2.92 3.00 -19.72
CA ARG A 127 4.20 3.06 -20.46
C ARG A 127 4.45 1.84 -21.33
N THR A 128 4.13 0.64 -20.84
CA THR A 128 4.47 -0.62 -21.53
C THR A 128 3.45 -1.02 -22.59
N LEU A 129 2.16 -0.78 -22.36
CA LEU A 129 1.08 -1.22 -23.26
C LEU A 129 0.57 -0.11 -24.17
N SER A 130 0.51 1.12 -23.66
CA SER A 130 0.04 2.25 -24.47
C SER A 130 1.17 3.05 -25.09
N HIS A 131 2.42 2.85 -24.65
CA HIS A 131 3.58 3.63 -25.09
C HIS A 131 3.38 5.14 -24.94
N ARG A 132 2.82 5.56 -23.78
CA ARG A 132 2.58 6.97 -23.44
C ARG A 132 3.39 7.39 -22.21
N ASN A 133 3.59 8.70 -22.10
CA ASN A 133 4.21 9.32 -20.95
C ASN A 133 3.24 9.35 -19.76
N VAL A 134 3.76 9.36 -18.54
CA VAL A 134 2.94 9.42 -17.32
C VAL A 134 3.53 10.46 -16.38
N VAL A 135 2.67 11.28 -15.77
CA VAL A 135 3.10 12.38 -14.88
C VAL A 135 3.90 11.88 -13.68
N ILE A 136 3.45 10.79 -13.04
CA ILE A 136 4.11 10.14 -11.90
C ILE A 136 4.33 8.66 -12.16
N THR A 137 5.48 8.15 -11.73
CA THR A 137 5.87 6.74 -11.95
C THR A 137 5.98 5.93 -10.66
N GLY A 138 5.81 6.57 -9.51
CA GLY A 138 5.84 5.92 -8.21
C GLY A 138 5.18 6.75 -7.13
N ALA A 139 4.96 6.13 -5.97
CA ALA A 139 4.52 6.84 -4.78
C ALA A 139 5.61 7.78 -4.25
N SER A 140 5.21 8.74 -3.42
CA SER A 140 6.11 9.57 -2.61
C SER A 140 6.32 8.98 -1.21
N ARG A 141 7.37 9.42 -0.52
CA ARG A 141 7.72 8.90 0.82
C ARG A 141 6.65 9.19 1.88
N ASN A 142 5.95 10.33 1.77
CA ASN A 142 4.91 10.74 2.71
C ASN A 142 3.68 9.82 2.71
N ILE A 143 3.43 9.09 1.63
CA ILE A 143 2.31 8.13 1.51
C ILE A 143 2.79 6.68 1.45
N LYS A 144 4.05 6.39 1.82
CA LYS A 144 4.59 5.03 1.76
C LYS A 144 3.69 4.03 2.50
N ASP A 145 3.11 4.44 3.63
CA ASP A 145 2.31 3.55 4.48
C ASP A 145 0.95 3.19 3.87
N THR A 146 0.52 3.90 2.80
CA THR A 146 -0.68 3.55 2.02
C THR A 146 -0.38 2.53 0.91
N ILE A 147 0.88 2.13 0.72
CA ILE A 147 1.25 1.13 -0.28
C ILE A 147 0.98 -0.27 0.29
N GLU A 148 -0.05 -0.94 -0.21
CA GLU A 148 -0.51 -2.25 0.28
C GLU A 148 0.63 -3.29 0.36
N SER A 149 1.54 -3.27 -0.62
CA SER A 149 2.66 -4.20 -0.73
C SER A 149 3.75 -4.02 0.34
N ILE A 150 3.81 -2.88 1.04
CA ILE A 150 4.71 -2.69 2.18
C ILE A 150 4.32 -3.60 3.35
N HIS A 151 3.04 -3.89 3.52
CA HIS A 151 2.53 -4.62 4.67
C HIS A 151 2.39 -6.13 4.45
N LYS A 152 2.70 -6.62 3.24
CA LYS A 152 2.48 -8.04 2.87
C LYS A 152 3.39 -9.02 3.61
N HIS A 153 4.62 -8.63 3.95
CA HIS A 153 5.58 -9.47 4.64
C HIS A 153 6.41 -8.64 5.63
N SER A 154 6.85 -9.25 6.73
CA SER A 154 7.64 -8.58 7.80
C SER A 154 8.95 -7.93 7.33
N TRP A 155 9.43 -8.29 6.13
CA TRP A 155 10.65 -7.75 5.50
C TRP A 155 10.38 -6.87 4.28
N SER A 156 9.11 -6.69 3.89
CA SER A 156 8.75 -5.84 2.74
C SER A 156 9.17 -4.40 2.96
N TRP A 157 9.08 -3.87 4.18
CA TRP A 157 9.52 -2.50 4.49
C TRP A 157 11.00 -2.25 4.15
N ILE A 158 11.90 -3.24 4.35
CA ILE A 158 13.32 -3.12 3.97
C ILE A 158 13.44 -2.96 2.46
N LYS A 159 12.65 -3.73 1.70
CA LYS A 159 12.67 -3.64 0.24
C LYS A 159 12.29 -2.25 -0.25
N TYR A 160 11.30 -1.64 0.39
CA TYR A 160 10.86 -0.30 0.05
C TYR A 160 11.84 0.78 0.47
N ALA A 161 12.44 0.64 1.65
CA ALA A 161 13.43 1.59 2.15
C ALA A 161 14.69 1.64 1.26
N LEU A 162 15.12 0.50 0.71
CA LEU A 162 16.37 0.39 -0.04
C LEU A 162 16.21 0.51 -1.56
N TRP A 163 15.12 0.00 -2.14
CA TRP A 163 15.01 -0.17 -3.61
C TRP A 163 13.76 0.41 -4.24
N TYR A 164 12.83 1.03 -3.50
CA TYR A 164 11.66 1.64 -4.13
C TYR A 164 12.01 3.01 -4.72
N PRO A 165 11.80 3.22 -6.04
CA PRO A 165 12.07 4.48 -6.70
C PRO A 165 10.96 5.48 -6.38
N PHE A 166 11.01 6.08 -5.18
CA PHE A 166 10.04 7.09 -4.79
C PHE A 166 10.08 8.30 -5.73
N GLU A 167 8.90 8.76 -6.11
CA GLU A 167 8.70 9.98 -6.89
C GLU A 167 8.80 11.21 -5.97
N SER A 168 9.05 12.38 -6.57
CA SER A 168 9.09 13.62 -5.80
C SER A 168 7.75 13.91 -5.12
N GLU A 169 7.78 14.38 -3.87
CA GLU A 169 6.57 14.70 -3.12
C GLU A 169 5.73 15.79 -3.79
N LYS A 170 6.38 16.76 -4.46
CA LYS A 170 5.68 17.81 -5.20
C LYS A 170 4.84 17.20 -6.32
N LYS A 171 5.43 16.38 -7.20
CA LYS A 171 4.68 15.77 -8.31
C LYS A 171 3.51 14.91 -7.84
N VAL A 172 3.74 14.04 -6.85
CA VAL A 172 2.67 13.18 -6.33
C VAL A 172 1.55 14.00 -5.69
N ARG A 173 1.90 15.07 -4.98
CA ARG A 173 0.92 16.01 -4.40
C ARG A 173 0.15 16.78 -5.46
N ASP A 174 0.78 17.20 -6.55
CA ASP A 174 0.11 17.93 -7.64
C ASP A 174 -0.90 17.03 -8.36
N VAL A 175 -0.52 15.78 -8.68
CA VAL A 175 -1.45 14.76 -9.21
C VAL A 175 -2.57 14.45 -8.22
N ALA A 176 -2.27 14.37 -6.93
CA ALA A 176 -3.27 14.12 -5.91
C ALA A 176 -4.25 15.29 -5.75
N LYS A 177 -3.77 16.54 -5.82
CA LYS A 177 -4.59 17.75 -5.81
C LYS A 177 -5.60 17.74 -6.95
N PHE A 178 -5.20 17.27 -8.14
CA PHE A 178 -6.13 17.13 -9.27
C PHE A 178 -7.31 16.20 -8.90
N PHE A 179 -7.03 15.04 -8.32
CA PHE A 179 -8.10 14.10 -7.95
C PHE A 179 -9.05 14.64 -6.88
N VAL A 180 -8.57 15.54 -6.01
CA VAL A 180 -9.38 16.14 -4.93
C VAL A 180 -9.81 17.59 -5.21
N ALA A 181 -9.66 18.05 -6.44
CA ALA A 181 -10.10 19.37 -6.85
C ALA A 181 -11.64 19.43 -6.79
N GLU A 182 -12.17 20.51 -6.23
CA GLU A 182 -13.61 20.69 -6.02
C GLU A 182 -14.28 21.41 -7.19
N ASN A 183 -13.49 22.00 -8.08
CA ASN A 183 -13.96 22.68 -9.28
C ASN A 183 -13.10 22.30 -10.49
N GLU A 184 -13.73 22.36 -11.65
CA GLU A 184 -13.16 21.94 -12.93
C GLU A 184 -12.03 22.85 -13.39
N GLN A 185 -12.10 24.16 -13.10
CA GLN A 185 -11.06 25.11 -13.48
C GLN A 185 -9.72 24.80 -12.81
N GLU A 186 -9.70 24.58 -11.49
CA GLU A 186 -8.52 24.18 -10.74
C GLU A 186 -7.95 22.85 -11.27
N ALA A 187 -8.83 21.89 -11.56
CA ALA A 187 -8.41 20.61 -12.13
C ALA A 187 -7.76 20.77 -13.52
N MET A 188 -8.31 21.63 -14.38
CA MET A 188 -7.71 21.95 -15.68
C MET A 188 -6.35 22.64 -15.53
N GLU A 189 -6.21 23.58 -14.60
CA GLU A 189 -4.94 24.25 -14.31
C GLU A 189 -3.87 23.23 -13.88
N LEU A 190 -4.20 22.31 -12.97
CA LEU A 190 -3.29 21.26 -12.52
C LEU A 190 -2.87 20.30 -13.64
N VAL A 191 -3.80 19.92 -14.53
CA VAL A 191 -3.49 19.09 -15.71
C VAL A 191 -2.52 19.80 -16.65
N ARG A 192 -2.71 21.11 -16.88
CA ARG A 192 -1.80 21.94 -17.68
C ARG A 192 -0.43 22.10 -17.02
N GLU A 193 -0.38 22.35 -15.72
CA GLU A 193 0.89 22.43 -14.97
C GLU A 193 1.69 21.12 -15.00
N CYS A 194 1.00 19.99 -15.09
CA CYS A 194 1.61 18.67 -15.23
C CYS A 194 1.99 18.31 -16.68
N ASP A 195 1.72 19.20 -17.65
CA ASP A 195 1.89 18.96 -19.09
C ASP A 195 1.19 17.66 -19.54
N ALA A 196 -0.02 17.40 -19.01
CA ALA A 196 -0.81 16.22 -19.32
C ALA A 196 -1.89 16.52 -20.36
N ASN A 197 -2.07 15.61 -21.31
CA ASN A 197 -3.08 15.72 -22.36
C ASN A 197 -4.34 14.90 -22.01
N TYR A 198 -4.12 13.81 -21.26
CA TYR A 198 -5.17 12.85 -20.89
C TYR A 198 -5.17 12.58 -19.39
N VAL A 199 -6.32 12.24 -18.85
CA VAL A 199 -6.52 11.73 -17.50
C VAL A 199 -7.02 10.30 -17.59
N PHE A 200 -6.41 9.39 -16.83
CA PHE A 200 -6.81 7.99 -16.74
C PHE A 200 -7.28 7.65 -15.34
N VAL A 201 -8.47 7.05 -15.24
CA VAL A 201 -9.06 6.56 -13.98
C VAL A 201 -9.66 5.17 -14.14
N GLN A 202 -9.70 4.41 -13.05
CA GLN A 202 -10.33 3.09 -12.97
C GLN A 202 -11.37 2.99 -11.86
N TYR A 203 -12.55 2.49 -12.23
CA TYR A 203 -13.65 2.16 -11.33
C TYR A 203 -13.74 0.64 -11.08
N PRO A 204 -14.04 0.20 -9.85
CA PRO A 204 -14.11 0.96 -8.59
C PRO A 204 -12.74 1.10 -7.90
N VAL A 205 -11.64 0.71 -8.57
CA VAL A 205 -10.32 0.57 -7.95
C VAL A 205 -9.80 1.89 -7.37
N ASP A 206 -9.94 3.00 -8.09
CA ASP A 206 -9.50 4.30 -7.61
C ASP A 206 -10.37 4.85 -6.47
N VAL A 207 -11.65 4.47 -6.41
CA VAL A 207 -12.53 4.81 -5.29
C VAL A 207 -11.99 4.22 -3.99
N TYR A 208 -11.51 2.97 -4.01
CA TYR A 208 -10.86 2.35 -2.84
C TYR A 208 -9.55 3.04 -2.44
N LYS A 209 -8.85 3.65 -3.41
CA LYS A 209 -7.57 4.33 -3.19
C LYS A 209 -7.72 5.81 -2.90
N PHE A 210 -8.94 6.36 -3.00
CA PHE A 210 -9.18 7.79 -2.91
C PHE A 210 -8.67 8.40 -1.60
N LYS A 211 -8.79 7.68 -0.47
CA LYS A 211 -8.21 8.08 0.82
C LYS A 211 -6.69 8.34 0.74
N ALA A 212 -5.95 7.53 -0.01
CA ALA A 212 -4.51 7.74 -0.22
C ALA A 212 -4.23 8.97 -1.10
N MET A 213 -5.09 9.25 -2.09
CA MET A 213 -5.01 10.47 -2.90
C MET A 213 -5.26 11.72 -2.03
N VAL A 214 -6.26 11.69 -1.15
CA VAL A 214 -6.53 12.81 -0.22
C VAL A 214 -5.34 13.07 0.71
N LEU A 215 -4.74 12.02 1.28
CA LEU A 215 -3.52 12.14 2.09
C LEU A 215 -2.34 12.71 1.28
N ALA A 216 -2.15 12.25 0.04
CA ALA A 216 -1.10 12.73 -0.83
C ALA A 216 -1.26 14.22 -1.19
N ALA A 217 -2.49 14.70 -1.30
CA ALA A 217 -2.81 16.10 -1.50
C ALA A 217 -2.54 16.97 -0.25
N GLY A 218 -2.25 16.35 0.90
CA GLY A 218 -2.06 17.04 2.18
C GLY A 218 -3.38 17.44 2.87
N LYS A 219 -4.50 16.80 2.48
CA LYS A 219 -5.83 17.04 3.06
C LYS A 219 -6.20 15.91 4.04
N ASN A 220 -7.21 16.14 4.88
CA ASN A 220 -7.72 15.13 5.80
C ASN A 220 -8.76 14.22 5.08
N PRO A 221 -8.56 12.90 5.01
CA PRO A 221 -9.51 11.97 4.40
C PRO A 221 -10.93 12.04 4.95
N ASP A 222 -11.07 12.34 6.25
CA ASP A 222 -12.37 12.37 6.91
C ASP A 222 -13.24 13.53 6.40
N ASP A 223 -12.67 14.53 5.72
CA ASP A 223 -13.43 15.62 5.08
C ASP A 223 -14.08 15.17 3.77
N TYR A 224 -13.57 14.10 3.16
CA TYR A 224 -14.01 13.61 1.84
C TYR A 224 -14.73 12.26 1.93
N TYR A 225 -14.55 11.53 3.02
CA TYR A 225 -14.96 10.13 3.15
C TYR A 225 -15.81 9.90 4.42
N ILE A 226 -16.91 9.14 4.31
CA ILE A 226 -17.84 8.88 5.42
C ILE A 226 -17.49 7.58 6.18
N ALA A 227 -17.01 6.55 5.48
CA ALA A 227 -17.03 5.19 6.03
C ALA A 227 -15.66 4.67 6.51
N ASN A 228 -15.65 3.89 7.59
CA ASN A 228 -14.48 3.12 8.01
C ASN A 228 -14.39 1.75 7.32
N LYS A 229 -15.48 1.30 6.68
CA LYS A 229 -15.58 0.08 5.88
C LYS A 229 -16.42 0.37 4.65
N VAL A 230 -15.96 -0.12 3.51
CA VAL A 230 -16.52 0.20 2.21
C VAL A 230 -17.18 -1.05 1.66
N SER A 231 -18.51 -1.08 1.54
CA SER A 231 -19.17 -2.14 0.77
C SER A 231 -19.23 -1.76 -0.72
N PRO A 232 -19.27 -2.75 -1.63
CA PRO A 232 -19.48 -2.49 -3.05
C PRO A 232 -20.76 -1.70 -3.33
N GLN A 233 -21.84 -1.95 -2.59
CA GLN A 233 -23.11 -1.25 -2.77
C GLN A 233 -23.00 0.23 -2.42
N GLU A 234 -22.34 0.58 -1.30
CA GLU A 234 -22.15 1.98 -0.92
C GLU A 234 -21.23 2.74 -1.90
N ILE A 235 -20.35 2.04 -2.62
CA ILE A 235 -19.59 2.61 -3.74
C ILE A 235 -20.55 2.90 -4.90
N GLU A 236 -21.34 1.94 -5.35
CA GLU A 236 -22.28 2.15 -6.46
C GLU A 236 -23.25 3.31 -6.15
N ASP A 237 -23.75 3.38 -4.91
CA ASP A 237 -24.68 4.41 -4.47
C ASP A 237 -24.00 5.76 -4.12
N ARG A 238 -22.66 5.82 -4.21
CA ARG A 238 -21.80 6.97 -3.84
C ARG A 238 -21.97 7.49 -2.40
N THR A 239 -22.58 6.71 -1.51
CA THR A 239 -22.90 7.13 -0.14
C THR A 239 -21.68 7.21 0.77
N ILE A 240 -20.54 6.71 0.32
CA ILE A 240 -19.25 6.81 1.03
C ILE A 240 -18.54 8.15 0.85
N MET A 241 -18.94 8.97 -0.13
CA MET A 241 -18.29 10.25 -0.44
C MET A 241 -19.06 11.41 0.18
N LYS A 242 -18.32 12.33 0.82
CA LYS A 242 -18.89 13.59 1.32
C LYS A 242 -18.95 14.66 0.23
N ASN A 243 -17.93 14.67 -0.62
CA ASN A 243 -17.73 15.68 -1.65
C ASN A 243 -17.54 15.01 -3.02
N ASP A 244 -18.22 15.56 -4.03
CA ASP A 244 -18.12 15.12 -5.41
C ASP A 244 -16.99 15.88 -6.14
N THR A 245 -15.76 15.49 -5.81
CA THR A 245 -14.55 16.07 -6.44
C THR A 245 -14.44 15.69 -7.92
N VAL A 246 -13.64 16.43 -8.69
CA VAL A 246 -13.38 16.14 -10.10
C VAL A 246 -12.89 14.70 -10.32
N GLY A 247 -12.00 14.21 -9.47
CA GLY A 247 -11.52 12.83 -9.54
C GLY A 247 -12.65 11.81 -9.35
N ILE A 248 -13.54 12.04 -8.37
CA ILE A 248 -14.70 11.18 -8.12
C ILE A 248 -15.65 11.19 -9.32
N LYS A 249 -16.05 12.36 -9.81
CA LYS A 249 -16.88 12.51 -11.02
C LYS A 249 -16.30 11.70 -12.19
N MET A 250 -15.00 11.83 -12.44
CA MET A 250 -14.32 11.08 -13.51
C MET A 250 -14.33 9.56 -13.26
N MET A 251 -14.08 9.10 -12.03
CA MET A 251 -14.09 7.67 -11.70
C MET A 251 -15.46 7.04 -11.98
N TYR A 252 -16.55 7.73 -11.65
CA TYR A 252 -17.90 7.26 -11.94
C TYR A 252 -18.35 7.46 -13.38
N GLY A 253 -17.60 8.22 -14.19
CA GLY A 253 -17.91 8.41 -15.60
C GLY A 253 -18.83 9.59 -15.88
N ASP A 254 -18.92 10.55 -14.95
CA ASP A 254 -19.72 11.75 -15.14
C ASP A 254 -19.11 12.68 -16.19
N ILE A 255 -19.95 13.62 -16.62
CA ILE A 255 -19.51 14.76 -17.43
C ILE A 255 -18.77 15.72 -16.50
N VAL A 256 -17.57 16.11 -16.93
CA VAL A 256 -16.74 17.08 -16.22
C VAL A 256 -16.41 18.19 -17.21
N ASP A 257 -16.84 19.41 -16.90
CA ASP A 257 -16.58 20.57 -17.77
C ASP A 257 -15.07 20.77 -17.97
N GLY A 258 -14.69 21.20 -19.17
CA GLY A 258 -13.27 21.29 -19.55
C GLY A 258 -12.60 19.96 -19.91
N PHE A 259 -13.28 18.83 -19.72
CA PHE A 259 -12.80 17.51 -20.12
C PHE A 259 -13.77 16.81 -21.08
N GLU A 260 -13.23 16.04 -22.00
CA GLU A 260 -13.99 15.19 -22.92
C GLU A 260 -13.72 13.72 -22.59
N LYS A 261 -14.75 12.95 -22.25
CA LYS A 261 -14.61 11.50 -22.04
C LYS A 261 -14.50 10.80 -23.38
N VAL A 262 -13.28 10.39 -23.74
CA VAL A 262 -12.94 9.81 -25.06
C VAL A 262 -12.94 8.28 -25.05
N PHE A 263 -12.91 7.65 -23.87
CA PHE A 263 -13.03 6.21 -23.70
C PHE A 263 -13.75 5.88 -22.38
N ASP A 264 -14.63 4.87 -22.41
CA ASP A 264 -15.28 4.32 -21.24
C ASP A 264 -15.68 2.86 -21.51
N ASN A 265 -15.19 1.93 -20.70
CA ASN A 265 -15.64 0.53 -20.72
C ASN A 265 -16.16 0.05 -19.36
N ASN A 266 -16.74 0.98 -18.58
CA ASN A 266 -17.21 0.84 -17.20
C ASN A 266 -16.09 0.60 -16.17
N ILE A 267 -14.95 0.02 -16.56
CA ILE A 267 -13.81 -0.21 -15.68
C ILE A 267 -12.78 0.91 -15.79
N ALA A 268 -12.37 1.26 -17.01
CA ALA A 268 -11.38 2.30 -17.25
C ALA A 268 -12.02 3.42 -18.06
N LYS A 269 -11.63 4.65 -17.73
CA LYS A 269 -12.14 5.86 -18.37
C LYS A 269 -10.97 6.77 -18.69
N ILE A 270 -11.02 7.36 -19.89
CA ILE A 270 -10.00 8.29 -20.38
C ILE A 270 -10.68 9.59 -20.72
N TYR A 271 -10.18 10.67 -20.13
CA TYR A 271 -10.63 12.02 -20.37
C TYR A 271 -9.53 12.81 -21.09
N LYS A 272 -9.86 13.49 -22.18
CA LYS A 272 -8.97 14.43 -22.87
C LYS A 272 -9.24 15.84 -22.35
N LEU A 273 -8.19 16.61 -22.07
CA LEU A 273 -8.35 18.03 -21.74
C LEU A 273 -8.85 18.77 -22.98
N LYS A 274 -9.94 19.54 -22.85
CA LYS A 274 -10.43 20.41 -23.93
C LYS A 274 -9.47 21.58 -24.09
N SER A 275 -9.07 21.83 -25.33
CA SER A 275 -8.25 22.98 -25.75
C SER A 275 -8.99 24.29 -25.52
#